data_AF-A0A0B1S4S1-F1
#
_entry.id   AF-A0A0B1S4S1-F1
#
_cell.length_a   1.000
_cell.length_b   1.000
_cell.length_c   1.000
_cell.angle_alpha   90.00
_cell.angle_beta   90.00
_cell.angle_gamma   90.00
#
_symmetry.space_group_name_H-M   'P 1'
#
loop_
_entity.id
_entity.type
_entity.pdbx_description
1 polymer ?
#
loop_
_entity_poly.entity_id
_entity_poly.type
_entity_poly.pdbx_seq_one_letter_code
_entity_poly.pdbx_strand_id
1 'polypeptide(L)'
;MLLTNHVDISKTFVEEQKSRGVHVAVWTVNDIAEMHWMLEELSIPILTDNSAYVSKMAQLSALRKKNYEDQALQNVGSFVNIEN
;
A
#
# COMPACT_ATOMS: atom_id res chain seq x y z
N MET A 1 -8.52 -7.51 -15.68
CA MET A 1 -8.21 -6.22 -15.01
C MET A 1 -9.28 -5.22 -15.39
N LEU A 2 -9.84 -4.50 -14.41
CA LEU A 2 -10.87 -3.48 -14.58
C LEU A 2 -10.26 -2.12 -14.27
N LEU A 3 -10.27 -1.23 -15.26
CA LEU A 3 -9.83 0.15 -15.10
C LEU A 3 -11.07 1.04 -14.96
N THR A 4 -11.20 1.74 -13.83
CA THR A 4 -12.41 2.49 -13.47
C THR A 4 -12.11 3.89 -12.92
N ASN A 5 -13.15 4.71 -12.77
CA ASN A 5 -13.05 6.05 -12.21
C ASN A 5 -12.99 6.00 -10.66
N HIS A 6 -12.33 6.99 -10.04
CA HIS A 6 -12.17 7.09 -8.58
C HIS A 6 -13.49 7.16 -7.82
N VAL A 7 -14.53 7.79 -8.39
CA VAL A 7 -15.84 7.95 -7.76
C VAL A 7 -16.57 6.61 -7.55
N ASP A 8 -16.27 5.61 -8.38
CA ASP A 8 -16.90 4.28 -8.31
C ASP A 8 -16.19 3.34 -7.32
N ILE A 9 -15.10 3.81 -6.68
CA ILE A 9 -14.27 2.99 -5.82
C ILE A 9 -14.76 3.04 -4.38
N SER A 10 -15.01 1.84 -3.86
CA SER A 10 -15.17 1.59 -2.43
C SER A 10 -14.39 0.32 -2.06
N LYS A 11 -14.12 0.14 -0.76
CA LYS A 11 -13.48 -1.08 -0.26
C LYS A 11 -14.27 -2.34 -0.65
N THR A 12 -15.59 -2.31 -0.46
CA THR A 12 -16.49 -3.42 -0.82
C THR A 12 -16.42 -3.74 -2.31
N PHE A 13 -16.44 -2.73 -3.17
CA PHE A 13 -16.31 -2.93 -4.61
C PHE A 13 -15.00 -3.64 -4.97
N VAL A 14 -13.87 -3.19 -4.41
CA VAL A 14 -12.56 -3.81 -4.65
C VAL A 14 -12.53 -5.27 -4.19
N GLU A 15 -13.07 -5.55 -3.01
CA GLU A 15 -13.15 -6.91 -2.45
C GLU A 15 -14.04 -7.83 -3.30
N GLU A 16 -15.18 -7.33 -3.76
CA GLU A 16 -16.07 -8.06 -4.66
C GLU A 16 -15.40 -8.39 -5.99
N GLN A 17 -14.72 -7.43 -6.63
CA GLN A 17 -13.98 -7.70 -7.87
C GLN A 17 -12.85 -8.71 -7.64
N LYS A 18 -12.11 -8.57 -6.53
CA LYS A 18 -11.06 -9.51 -6.14
C LYS A 18 -11.60 -10.93 -5.94
N SER A 19 -12.78 -11.08 -5.32
CA SER A 19 -13.45 -12.38 -5.14
C SER A 19 -13.80 -13.07 -6.47
N ARG A 20 -13.98 -12.28 -7.53
CA ARG A 20 -14.24 -12.72 -8.90
C ARG A 20 -12.96 -12.93 -9.72
N GLY A 21 -11.79 -12.78 -9.11
CA GLY A 21 -10.49 -12.86 -9.81
C GLY A 21 -10.18 -11.64 -10.67
N VAL A 22 -10.89 -10.52 -10.47
CA VAL A 22 -10.70 -9.28 -11.23
C VAL A 22 -9.87 -8.29 -10.44
N HIS A 23 -8.70 -7.93 -10.98
CA HIS A 23 -7.88 -6.84 -10.44
C HIS A 23 -8.45 -5.48 -10.84
N VAL A 24 -8.56 -4.55 -9.89
CA VAL A 24 -9.06 -3.18 -10.09
C VAL A 24 -7.88 -2.21 -10.21
N ALA A 25 -7.99 -1.23 -11.11
CA ALA A 25 -7.10 -0.08 -11.25
C ALA A 25 -7.92 1.19 -11.44
N VAL A 26 -7.38 2.35 -11.06
CA VAL A 26 -8.12 3.63 -11.08
C VAL A 26 -7.42 4.67 -11.95
N TRP A 27 -8.17 5.46 -12.73
CA TRP A 27 -7.65 6.60 -13.50
C TRP A 27 -8.55 7.84 -13.40
N THR A 28 -8.03 9.06 -13.57
CA THR A 28 -6.68 9.51 -13.17
C THR A 28 -6.80 10.12 -11.78
N VAL A 29 -5.99 9.66 -10.82
CA VAL A 29 -6.06 10.08 -9.42
C VAL A 29 -4.91 11.04 -9.13
N ASN A 30 -5.24 12.29 -8.84
CA ASN A 30 -4.27 13.36 -8.59
C ASN A 30 -4.40 13.99 -7.20
N ASP A 31 -5.46 13.65 -6.44
CA ASP A 31 -5.60 14.05 -5.05
C ASP A 31 -4.75 13.16 -4.13
N ILE A 32 -3.95 13.78 -3.26
CA ILE A 32 -3.00 13.07 -2.40
C ILE A 32 -3.70 12.12 -1.41
N ALA A 33 -4.85 12.52 -0.86
CA ALA A 33 -5.57 11.69 0.10
C ALA A 33 -6.15 10.45 -0.58
N GLU A 34 -6.72 10.62 -1.77
CA GLU A 34 -7.21 9.50 -2.59
C GLU A 34 -6.08 8.57 -3.05
N MET A 35 -4.96 9.14 -3.52
CA MET A 35 -3.78 8.36 -3.90
C MET A 35 -3.27 7.51 -2.73
N HIS A 36 -3.14 8.09 -1.54
CA HIS A 36 -2.71 7.38 -0.34
C HIS A 36 -3.67 6.25 0.01
N TRP A 37 -4.96 6.54 0.05
CA TRP A 37 -5.98 5.57 0.39
C TRP A 37 -6.01 4.40 -0.60
N MET A 38 -5.94 4.67 -1.90
CA MET A 38 -5.95 3.62 -2.92
C MET A 38 -4.69 2.74 -2.89
N LEU A 39 -3.51 3.34 -2.72
CA LEU A 39 -2.24 2.63 -2.74
C LEU A 39 -1.99 1.83 -1.46
N GLU A 40 -2.19 2.44 -0.28
CA GLU A 40 -1.82 1.83 1.00
C GLU A 40 -2.98 1.03 1.62
N GLU A 41 -4.20 1.57 1.59
CA GLU A 41 -5.34 0.94 2.27
C GLU A 41 -6.07 -0.07 1.37
N LEU A 42 -6.31 0.28 0.10
CA LEU A 42 -6.98 -0.61 -0.85
C LEU A 42 -6.00 -1.53 -1.61
N SER A 43 -4.71 -1.20 -1.61
CA SER A 43 -3.67 -1.93 -2.36
C SER A 43 -4.02 -2.09 -3.85
N ILE A 44 -4.56 -1.04 -4.48
CA ILE A 44 -4.90 -1.01 -5.90
C ILE A 44 -3.99 -0.03 -6.67
N PRO A 45 -3.58 -0.37 -7.91
CA PRO A 45 -2.81 0.53 -8.76
C PRO A 45 -3.64 1.73 -9.23
N ILE A 46 -2.97 2.86 -9.42
CA ILE A 46 -3.55 4.11 -9.92
C ILE A 46 -2.79 4.61 -11.16
N LEU A 47 -3.48 5.28 -12.06
CA LEU A 47 -2.91 6.21 -13.02
C LEU A 47 -2.94 7.61 -12.41
N THR A 48 -1.82 8.33 -12.49
CA THR A 48 -1.64 9.67 -11.93
C THR A 48 -0.71 10.48 -12.81
N ASP A 49 -0.92 11.79 -12.85
CA ASP A 49 0.02 12.74 -13.45
C ASP A 49 1.12 13.14 -12.44
N ASN A 50 0.95 12.79 -11.16
CA ASN A 50 1.86 13.13 -10.07
C ASN A 50 2.82 11.97 -9.71
N SER A 51 3.78 11.70 -10.61
CA SER A 51 4.78 10.65 -10.42
C SER A 51 5.73 10.87 -9.24
N ALA A 52 5.91 12.12 -8.82
CA ALA A 52 6.76 12.49 -7.68
C ALA A 52 6.17 11.97 -6.36
N TYR A 53 4.85 12.04 -6.20
CA TYR A 53 4.18 11.54 -5.00
C TYR A 53 4.31 10.01 -4.87
N VAL A 54 4.09 9.27 -5.98
CA VAL A 54 4.24 7.81 -6.01
C VAL A 54 5.65 7.38 -5.61
N SER A 55 6.65 8.07 -6.16
CA SER A 55 8.06 7.80 -5.85
C SER A 55 8.38 8.03 -4.37
N LYS A 56 7.85 9.12 -3.79
CA LYS A 56 8.03 9.44 -2.37
C LYS A 56 7.34 8.42 -1.45
N MET A 57 6.13 7.98 -1.79
CA MET A 57 5.42 6.96 -1.00
C MET A 57 6.15 5.62 -1.03
N ALA A 58 6.64 5.19 -2.19
CA ALA A 58 7.45 3.97 -2.31
C ALA A 58 8.73 4.02 -1.46
N GLN A 59 9.39 5.18 -1.38
CA GLN A 59 10.53 5.38 -0.50
C GLN A 59 10.14 5.30 0.98
N LEU A 60 9.04 5.95 1.38
CA LEU A 60 8.57 5.95 2.76
C LEU A 60 8.11 4.57 3.21
N SER A 61 7.44 3.81 2.35
CA SER A 61 7.01 2.44 2.67
C SER A 61 8.20 1.50 2.82
N ALA A 62 9.25 1.65 2.00
CA ALA A 62 10.51 0.92 2.15
C ALA A 62 11.23 1.25 3.47
N LEU A 63 11.29 2.54 3.85
CA LEU A 63 11.85 2.97 5.14
C LEU A 63 11.05 2.42 6.32
N ARG A 64 9.71 2.47 6.24
CA ARG A 64 8.83 1.89 7.26
C ARG A 64 9.13 0.41 7.46
N LYS A 65 9.21 -0.36 6.38
CA LYS A 65 9.52 -1.80 6.43
C LYS A 65 10.87 -2.07 7.10
N LYS A 66 11.91 -1.33 6.71
CA LYS A 66 13.25 -1.45 7.31
C LYS A 66 13.22 -1.20 8.82
N ASN A 67 12.54 -0.14 9.27
CA ASN A 67 12.46 0.17 10.70
C ASN A 67 11.75 -0.93 11.51
N TYR A 68 10.70 -1.55 10.95
CA TYR A 68 10.02 -2.67 11.61
C TYR A 68 10.91 -3.92 11.67
N GLU A 69 11.65 -4.23 10.60
CA GLU A 69 12.58 -5.36 10.56
C GLU A 69 13.74 -5.16 11.56
N ASP A 70 14.30 -3.95 11.63
CA ASP A 70 15.37 -3.60 12.58
C ASP A 70 14.89 -3.73 14.05
N GLN A 71 13.65 -3.30 14.35
CA GLN A 71 13.05 -3.48 15.69
C GLN A 71 12.76 -4.95 16.01
N ALA A 72 12.25 -5.72 15.06
CA ALA A 72 12.00 -7.14 15.26
C ALA A 72 13.30 -7.91 15.55
N LEU A 73 14.40 -7.59 14.85
CA LEU A 73 15.71 -8.19 15.07
C LEU A 73 16.30 -7.82 16.44
N GLN A 74 16.16 -6.56 16.88
CA GLN A 74 16.58 -6.13 18.22
C GLN A 74 15.83 -6.88 19.33
N ASN A 75 14.51 -7.05 19.17
CA ASN A 75 13.71 -7.81 20.12
C ASN A 75 14.14 -9.28 20.17
N VAL A 76 14.37 -9.94 19.03
CA VAL A 76 14.84 -11.34 18.99
C VAL A 76 16.22 -11.49 19.64
N GLY A 77 17.16 -10.57 19.40
CA GLY A 77 18.49 -10.59 20.04
C GLY A 77 18.45 -10.45 21.57
N SER A 78 17.41 -9.80 22.11
CA SER A 78 17.22 -9.69 23.57
C SER A 78 16.71 -10.97 24.24
N PHE A 79 16.07 -11.88 23.49
CA PHE A 79 15.61 -13.17 24.01
C PHE A 79 16.68 -14.28 24.01
N VAL A 80 17.84 -14.06 23.37
CA VAL A 80 18.91 -15.09 23.24
C VAL A 80 19.94 -15.03 24.39
N ASN A 81 19.81 -14.11 25.36
CA ASN A 81 20.68 -14.02 26.54
C ASN A 81 19.98 -14.49 27.83
N ILE A 82 19.50 -15.73 27.86
CA ILE A 82 19.18 -16.42 29.11
C ILE A 82 19.84 -17.81 29.05
N GLU A 83 20.66 -18.10 30.06
CA GLU A 83 21.46 -19.33 30.34
C GLU A 83 22.83 -19.36 29.61
N ASN A 84 24.00 -19.38 30.27
CA ASN A 84 24.42 -19.84 31.61
C ASN A 84 25.38 -18.86 32.29
#